data_AF-A0A1J5NR27-F1
#
_entry.id   AF-A0A1J5NR27-F1
#
_cell.length_a   1.000
_cell.length_b   1.000
_cell.length_c   1.000
_cell.angle_alpha   90.00
_cell.angle_beta   90.00
_cell.angle_gamma   90.00
#
_symmetry.space_group_name_H-M   'P 1'
#
loop_
_entity.id
_entity.type
_entity.pdbx_description
1 polymer ?
#
loop_
_entity_poly.entity_id
_entity_poly.type
_entity_poly.pdbx_seq_one_letter_code
_entity_poly.pdbx_strand_id
1 'polypeptide(L)'
;MADNNSNTNTNVQRVTLENFIRRLASRFQDRVVNVEFFCGECCKKAKGGKLKLIGRDFIELTEVDNLEIEVITFSGGHVVDNEFVDVIIIPLSQVCSVEIPEKCNDDDKSY
;
A
#
# COMPACT_ATOMS: atom_id res chain seq x y z
N MET A 1 5.54 13.65 -41.27
CA MET A 1 6.16 12.50 -40.58
C MET A 1 5.87 12.68 -39.10
N ALA A 2 4.87 11.99 -38.57
CA ALA A 2 4.40 12.15 -37.20
C ALA A 2 4.76 10.90 -36.37
N ASP A 3 5.41 11.16 -35.23
CA ASP A 3 5.32 10.50 -33.93
C ASP A 3 5.56 8.98 -33.83
N ASN A 4 6.84 8.61 -33.74
CA ASN A 4 7.30 7.32 -33.20
C ASN A 4 7.57 7.36 -31.67
N ASN A 5 7.18 8.42 -30.96
CA ASN A 5 7.58 8.65 -29.56
C ASN A 5 6.62 8.04 -28.50
N SER A 6 5.46 7.52 -28.92
CA SER A 6 4.45 7.01 -27.98
C SER A 6 4.71 5.57 -27.52
N ASN A 7 5.42 4.76 -28.32
CA ASN A 7 5.62 3.33 -28.05
C ASN A 7 6.71 3.03 -27.01
N THR A 8 7.67 3.93 -26.82
CA THR A 8 8.78 3.75 -25.87
C THR A 8 8.31 3.96 -24.43
N ASN A 9 7.47 4.97 -24.18
CA ASN A 9 6.96 5.31 -22.86
C ASN A 9 6.07 4.20 -22.26
N THR A 10 5.20 3.59 -23.07
CA THR A 10 4.30 2.52 -22.59
C THR A 10 5.07 1.26 -22.19
N ASN A 11 6.13 0.92 -22.93
CA ASN A 11 6.97 -0.24 -22.62
C ASN A 11 7.77 -0.04 -21.33
N VAL A 12 8.33 1.15 -21.10
CA VAL A 12 9.03 1.47 -19.85
C VAL A 12 8.08 1.40 -18.65
N GLN A 13 6.88 1.98 -18.75
CA GLN A 13 5.87 1.95 -17.68
C GLN A 13 5.43 0.53 -17.31
N ARG A 14 5.23 -0.35 -18.30
CA ARG A 14 4.89 -1.76 -18.08
C ARG A 14 6.00 -2.51 -17.33
N VAL A 15 7.25 -2.34 -17.76
CA VAL A 15 8.41 -2.97 -17.11
C VAL A 15 8.57 -2.47 -15.67
N THR A 16 8.30 -1.20 -15.39
CA THR A 16 8.37 -0.66 -14.02
C THR A 16 7.29 -1.24 -13.12
N LEU A 17 6.05 -1.39 -13.61
CA LEU A 17 4.95 -1.96 -12.84
C LEU A 17 5.18 -3.46 -12.55
N GLU A 18 5.62 -4.23 -13.54
CA GLU A 18 5.93 -5.65 -13.35
C GLU A 18 7.06 -5.85 -12.34
N ASN A 19 8.10 -5.02 -12.39
CA ASN A 19 9.17 -5.06 -11.40
C ASN A 19 8.68 -4.70 -10.00
N PHE A 20 7.76 -3.75 -9.89
CA PHE A 20 7.11 -3.39 -8.62
C PHE A 20 6.32 -4.57 -8.06
N ILE A 21 5.42 -5.17 -8.86
CA ILE A 21 4.62 -6.33 -8.47
C ILE A 21 5.52 -7.50 -8.05
N ARG A 22 6.60 -7.78 -8.81
CA ARG A 22 7.56 -8.83 -8.46
C ARG A 22 8.22 -8.57 -7.10
N ARG A 23 8.63 -7.31 -6.83
CA ARG A 23 9.23 -6.94 -5.54
C ARG A 23 8.22 -7.06 -4.41
N LEU A 24 6.99 -6.59 -4.64
CA LEU A 24 5.89 -6.68 -3.70
C LEU A 24 5.62 -8.14 -3.32
N ALA A 25 5.45 -9.01 -4.33
CA ALA A 25 5.28 -10.45 -4.13
C ALA A 25 6.46 -11.09 -3.38
N SER A 26 7.71 -10.74 -3.73
CA SER A 26 8.88 -11.37 -3.12
C SER A 26 9.16 -10.96 -1.67
N ARG A 27 8.80 -9.73 -1.29
CA ARG A 27 9.23 -9.13 -0.02
C ARG A 27 8.12 -8.86 0.98
N PHE A 28 6.90 -8.66 0.50
CA PHE A 28 5.79 -8.15 1.28
C PHE A 28 4.59 -9.09 1.33
N GLN A 29 4.47 -10.03 0.39
CA GLN A 29 3.42 -11.06 0.40
C GLN A 29 3.38 -11.79 1.75
N ASP A 30 2.18 -11.91 2.31
CA ASP A 30 1.88 -12.53 3.60
C ASP A 30 2.59 -11.88 4.80
N ARG A 31 3.05 -10.64 4.68
CA ARG A 31 3.64 -9.85 5.78
C ARG A 31 2.70 -8.74 6.22
N VAL A 32 2.83 -8.36 7.49
CA VAL A 32 2.22 -7.15 8.02
C VAL A 32 2.93 -5.93 7.42
N VAL A 33 2.15 -5.00 6.87
CA VAL A 33 2.65 -3.82 6.18
C VAL A 33 1.83 -2.58 6.53
N ASN A 34 2.40 -1.42 6.21
CA ASN A 34 1.66 -0.18 6.04
C ASN A 34 1.61 0.16 4.55
N VAL A 35 0.47 0.64 4.07
CA VAL A 35 0.26 1.05 2.68
C VAL A 35 -0.20 2.49 2.64
N GLU A 36 0.55 3.34 1.94
CA GLU A 36 0.10 4.68 1.59
C GLU A 36 -0.50 4.66 0.19
N PHE A 37 -1.67 5.29 0.03
CA PHE A 37 -2.39 5.30 -1.24
C PHE A 37 -3.19 6.60 -1.45
N PHE A 38 -3.40 6.95 -2.71
CA PHE A 38 -4.14 8.14 -3.11
C PHE A 38 -5.60 7.80 -3.42
N CYS A 39 -6.52 8.49 -2.75
CA CYS A 39 -7.97 8.26 -2.87
C CYS A 39 -8.61 9.03 -4.06
N GLY A 40 -7.87 9.91 -4.73
CA GLY A 40 -8.37 10.79 -5.80
C GLY A 40 -8.37 12.28 -5.42
N GLU A 41 -8.53 12.56 -4.12
CA GLU A 41 -8.54 13.91 -3.55
C GLU A 41 -7.64 14.06 -2.31
N CYS A 42 -7.22 12.93 -1.74
CA CYS A 42 -6.54 12.84 -0.45
C CYS A 42 -5.51 11.70 -0.46
N CYS A 43 -4.55 11.74 0.47
CA CYS A 43 -3.71 10.59 0.75
C CYS A 43 -4.26 9.85 1.97
N LYS A 44 -4.27 8.53 1.93
CA LYS A 44 -4.62 7.67 3.07
C LYS A 44 -3.44 6.75 3.40
N LYS A 45 -3.32 6.36 4.67
CA LYS A 45 -2.35 5.34 5.13
C LYS A 45 -3.08 4.26 5.92
N ALA A 46 -3.07 3.04 5.38
CA ALA A 46 -3.55 1.84 6.07
C ALA A 46 -2.38 1.20 6.83
N LYS A 47 -2.55 0.90 8.12
CA LYS A 47 -1.49 0.39 9.00
C LYS A 47 -1.84 -0.98 9.58
N GLY A 48 -0.86 -1.88 9.61
CA GLY A 48 -0.94 -3.13 10.37
C GLY A 48 -1.64 -4.30 9.68
N GLY A 49 -1.97 -4.19 8.40
CA GLY A 49 -2.63 -5.28 7.65
C GLY A 49 -1.66 -6.28 7.03
N LYS A 50 -2.05 -7.57 6.98
CA LYS A 50 -1.34 -8.61 6.23
C LYS A 50 -1.62 -8.48 4.73
N LEU A 51 -0.56 -8.30 3.95
CA LEU A 51 -0.67 -8.10 2.51
C LEU A 51 -0.89 -9.40 1.73
N LYS A 52 -1.86 -9.37 0.81
CA LYS A 52 -1.98 -10.31 -0.31
C LYS A 52 -2.12 -9.58 -1.63
N LEU A 53 -1.45 -10.08 -2.66
CA LEU A 53 -1.71 -9.68 -4.03
C LEU A 53 -2.96 -10.38 -4.56
N ILE A 54 -3.92 -9.59 -5.05
CA ILE A 54 -5.12 -10.11 -5.72
C ILE A 54 -4.99 -9.82 -7.21
N GLY A 55 -4.66 -10.85 -7.97
CA GLY A 55 -4.39 -10.72 -9.40
C GLY A 55 -3.15 -9.87 -9.68
N ARG A 56 -3.25 -8.94 -10.64
CA ARG A 56 -2.17 -8.02 -11.03
C ARG A 56 -2.48 -6.54 -10.76
N ASP A 57 -3.65 -6.27 -10.16
CA ASP A 57 -4.21 -4.92 -10.15
C ASP A 57 -4.53 -4.42 -8.73
N PHE A 58 -4.55 -5.30 -7.72
CA PHE A 58 -4.96 -4.95 -6.36
C PHE A 58 -4.05 -5.53 -5.29
N ILE A 59 -3.98 -4.81 -4.17
CA ILE A 59 -3.52 -5.29 -2.88
C ILE A 59 -4.74 -5.47 -1.98
N GLU A 60 -4.80 -6.58 -1.27
CA GLU A 60 -5.69 -6.77 -0.14
C GLU A 60 -4.86 -6.72 1.14
N LEU A 61 -5.35 -5.96 2.12
CA LEU A 61 -4.88 -6.03 3.50
C LEU A 61 -5.99 -6.67 4.34
N THR A 62 -5.62 -7.67 5.14
CA THR A 62 -6.50 -8.29 6.14
C THR A 62 -5.93 -8.05 7.53
N GLU A 63 -6.79 -7.83 8.51
CA GLU A 63 -6.40 -7.78 9.92
C GLU A 63 -5.59 -9.02 10.35
N VAL A 64 -4.81 -8.84 11.41
CA VAL A 64 -3.96 -9.89 11.99
C VAL A 64 -4.22 -9.95 13.47
N ASP A 65 -4.42 -11.16 14.01
CA ASP A 65 -4.62 -11.39 15.45
C ASP A 65 -5.80 -10.59 16.06
N ASN A 66 -6.86 -10.36 15.27
CA ASN A 66 -8.03 -9.51 15.60
C ASN A 66 -7.66 -8.05 15.90
N LEU A 67 -6.56 -7.56 15.31
CA LEU A 67 -6.18 -6.15 15.34
C LEU A 67 -6.60 -5.50 14.02
N GLU A 68 -7.64 -4.65 14.13
CA GLU A 68 -8.17 -3.88 13.00
C GLU A 68 -7.08 -3.02 12.33
N ILE A 69 -7.23 -2.84 11.03
CA ILE A 69 -6.37 -1.97 10.23
C ILE A 69 -6.76 -0.52 10.48
N GLU A 70 -5.83 0.27 10.97
CA GLU A 70 -6.00 1.72 11.13
C GLU A 70 -5.83 2.41 9.76
N VAL A 71 -6.84 3.15 9.30
CA VAL A 71 -6.85 3.90 8.04
C VAL A 71 -6.90 5.40 8.34
N ILE A 72 -5.76 6.05 8.19
CA ILE A 72 -5.58 7.48 8.48
C ILE A 72 -5.75 8.28 7.19
N THR A 73 -6.60 9.31 7.20
CA THR A 73 -6.78 10.23 6.08
C THR A 73 -5.99 11.51 6.29
N PHE A 74 -5.22 11.91 5.27
CA PHE A 74 -4.43 13.13 5.24
C PHE A 74 -4.99 14.10 4.19
N SER A 75 -5.22 15.34 4.61
CA SER A 75 -5.59 16.44 3.71
C SER A 75 -4.90 17.74 4.17
N GLY A 76 -4.35 18.49 3.21
CA GLY A 76 -3.58 19.70 3.51
C GLY A 76 -2.34 19.49 4.40
N GLY A 77 -1.79 18.27 4.45
CA GLY A 77 -0.67 17.92 5.33
C GLY A 77 -1.05 17.58 6.77
N HIS A 78 -2.34 17.52 7.09
CA HIS A 78 -2.85 17.20 8.42
C HIS A 78 -3.65 15.90 8.40
N VAL A 79 -3.66 15.19 9.54
CA VAL A 79 -4.61 14.10 9.78
C VAL A 79 -5.98 14.72 9.96
N VAL A 80 -6.93 14.31 9.13
CA VAL A 80 -8.31 14.84 9.15
C VAL A 80 -9.33 13.79 9.56
N ASP A 81 -8.98 12.51 9.47
CA ASP A 81 -9.87 11.41 9.81
C ASP A 81 -9.09 10.13 10.14
N ASN A 82 -9.71 9.24 10.90
CA ASN A 82 -9.17 7.95 11.31
C ASN A 82 -10.28 6.89 11.43
N GLU A 83 -10.14 5.79 10.71
CA GLU A 83 -11.11 4.70 10.63
C GLU A 83 -10.43 3.35 10.94
N PHE A 84 -11.20 2.37 11.41
CA PHE A 84 -10.73 1.00 11.67
C PHE A 84 -11.53 0.01 10.81
N VAL A 85 -10.84 -0.90 10.15
CA VAL A 85 -11.45 -1.89 9.25
C VAL A 85 -10.77 -3.25 9.35
N ASP A 86 -11.54 -4.33 9.17
CA ASP A 86 -10.98 -5.70 9.15
C ASP A 86 -10.25 -6.00 7.84
N VAL A 87 -10.76 -5.46 6.72
CA VAL A 87 -10.26 -5.74 5.36
C VAL A 87 -10.33 -4.49 4.50
N ILE A 88 -9.29 -4.25 3.69
CA ILE A 88 -9.29 -3.20 2.66
C ILE A 88 -8.64 -3.70 1.36
N ILE A 89 -9.26 -3.36 0.23
CA ILE A 89 -8.73 -3.62 -1.11
C ILE A 89 -8.32 -2.29 -1.74
N ILE A 90 -7.07 -2.21 -2.20
CA ILE A 90 -6.45 -1.00 -2.73
C ILE A 90 -5.96 -1.26 -4.17
N PRO A 91 -6.38 -0.47 -5.17
CA PRO A 91 -5.83 -0.55 -6.52
C PRO A 91 -4.33 -0.25 -6.52
N LEU A 92 -3.53 -1.08 -7.19
CA LEU A 92 -2.08 -0.88 -7.32
C LEU A 92 -1.73 0.44 -7.99
N SER A 93 -2.59 0.95 -8.87
CA SER A 93 -2.43 2.25 -9.52
C SER A 93 -2.55 3.44 -8.56
N GLN A 94 -3.11 3.23 -7.37
CA GLN A 94 -3.27 4.24 -6.33
C GLN A 94 -2.23 4.12 -5.21
N VAL A 95 -1.45 3.03 -5.19
CA VAL A 95 -0.43 2.81 -4.15
C VAL A 95 0.73 3.77 -4.35
N CYS A 96 1.01 4.55 -3.31
CA CYS A 96 2.16 5.46 -3.25
C CYS A 96 3.39 4.76 -2.66
N SER A 97 3.20 3.99 -1.58
CA SER A 97 4.27 3.25 -0.93
C SER A 97 3.74 2.01 -0.18
N VAL A 98 4.63 1.04 0.02
CA VAL A 98 4.39 -0.13 0.89
C VAL A 98 5.60 -0.28 1.81
N GLU A 99 5.35 -0.33 3.11
CA GLU A 99 6.37 -0.32 4.16
C GLU A 99 6.18 -1.53 5.06
N ILE A 100 7.26 -2.15 5.50
CA ILE A 100 7.20 -3.10 6.63
C ILE A 100 7.41 -2.26 7.88
N PRO A 101 6.46 -2.23 8.84
CA PRO A 101 6.64 -1.49 10.08
C PRO A 101 7.87 -2.01 10.81
N GLU A 102 8.61 -1.11 11.44
CA GLU A 102 9.61 -1.53 12.43
C GLU A 102 8.90 -2.35 13.50
N LYS A 103 9.54 -3.42 13.99
CA LYS A 103 9.00 -4.13 15.14
C LYS A 103 8.92 -3.12 16.28
N CYS A 104 7.72 -2.83 16.77
CA CYS A 104 7.58 -2.34 18.11
C CYS A 104 8.16 -3.43 19.00
N ASN A 105 9.34 -3.22 19.59
CA ASN A 105 9.74 -4.02 20.73
C ASN A 105 8.74 -3.64 21.82
N ASP A 106 7.76 -4.51 22.09
CA ASP A 106 6.84 -4.38 23.23
C ASP A 106 7.57 -4.64 24.57
N ASP A 107 8.80 -4.14 24.70
CA ASP A 107 9.66 -4.23 25.89
C ASP A 107 9.69 -2.88 26.65
N ASP A 108 8.60 -2.11 26.60
CA ASP A 108 8.42 -0.97 27.53
C ASP A 108 7.00 -0.92 28.09
N LYS A 109 6.62 -2.02 28.74
CA LYS A 109 5.72 -1.95 29.90
C LYS A 109 6.54 -2.23 31.15
N SER A 110 7.35 -1.26 31.55
CA SER A 110 7.91 -1.18 32.89
C SER A 110 7.23 -0.04 33.68
N TYR A 111 6.64 -0.44 34.81
CA TYR A 111 5.99 0.33 35.89
C TYR A 111 4.52 0.72 35.75
#